data_AF-A0A1R0KTH1-F1
#
_entry.id   AF-A0A1R0KTH1-F1
#
_cell.length_a   1.000
_cell.length_b   1.000
_cell.length_c   1.000
_cell.angle_alpha   90.00
_cell.angle_beta   90.00
_cell.angle_gamma   90.00
#
_symmetry.space_group_name_H-M   'P 1'
#
loop_
_entity.id
_entity.type
_entity.pdbx_description
1 polymer ?
#
loop_
_entity_poly.entity_id
_entity_poly.type
_entity_poly.pdbx_seq_one_letter_code
_entity_poly.pdbx_strand_id
1 'polypeptide(L)'
;MSETTLSPTPSSGTPDPAEDLVAMHDRLRFYRARAEQLQYALDHRIPIEQAKGVLAERYQIDIDSAFELLRSFCRNNNMKIHDVARTLVEQPSEGARRVSC
;
A
#
# COMPACT_ATOMS: atom_id res chain seq x y z
N MET A 1 -3.66 -38.93 -54.07
CA MET A 1 -2.95 -38.72 -52.80
C MET A 1 -3.08 -37.24 -52.48
N SER A 2 -3.94 -36.98 -51.53
CA SER A 2 -4.42 -35.65 -51.13
C SER A 2 -3.46 -35.05 -50.11
N GLU A 3 -3.34 -33.73 -50.11
CA GLU A 3 -3.59 -32.84 -48.95
C GLU A 3 -2.95 -31.48 -49.24
N THR A 4 -3.79 -30.57 -49.73
CA THR A 4 -3.48 -29.14 -49.77
C THR A 4 -3.69 -28.60 -48.36
N THR A 5 -2.60 -28.22 -47.71
CA THR A 5 -2.59 -27.49 -46.44
C THR A 5 -3.26 -26.13 -46.60
N LEU A 6 -4.48 -26.00 -46.06
CA LEU A 6 -5.14 -24.70 -45.87
C LEU A 6 -4.60 -24.08 -44.58
N SER A 7 -3.74 -23.06 -44.68
CA SER A 7 -3.34 -22.25 -43.54
C SER A 7 -4.54 -21.49 -42.97
N PRO A 8 -4.67 -21.31 -41.64
CA PRO A 8 -5.70 -20.47 -41.07
C PRO A 8 -5.35 -19.01 -41.38
N THR A 9 -6.21 -18.34 -42.12
CA THR A 9 -6.15 -16.88 -42.24
C THR A 9 -6.58 -16.29 -40.88
N PRO A 10 -5.84 -15.32 -40.31
CA PRO A 10 -6.35 -14.58 -39.16
C PRO A 10 -7.55 -13.76 -39.66
N SER A 11 -8.74 -14.12 -39.20
CA SER A 11 -9.96 -13.37 -39.44
C SER A 11 -9.74 -11.92 -39.05
N SER A 12 -9.72 -11.02 -40.04
CA SER A 12 -9.75 -9.56 -39.85
C SER A 12 -11.17 -9.13 -39.45
N GLY A 13 -11.63 -9.60 -38.30
CA GLY A 13 -12.82 -9.06 -37.66
C GLY A 13 -12.44 -7.78 -36.95
N THR A 14 -13.19 -6.69 -37.20
CA THR A 14 -13.33 -5.67 -36.16
C THR A 14 -13.64 -6.40 -34.85
N PRO A 15 -12.87 -6.17 -33.76
CA PRO A 15 -13.13 -6.85 -32.50
C PRO A 15 -14.60 -6.67 -32.14
N ASP A 16 -15.25 -7.76 -31.70
CA ASP A 16 -16.63 -7.68 -31.26
C ASP A 16 -16.71 -6.61 -30.17
N PRO A 17 -17.58 -5.58 -30.30
CA PRO A 17 -17.70 -4.55 -29.28
C PRO A 17 -17.99 -5.13 -27.90
N ALA A 18 -18.61 -6.30 -27.80
CA ALA A 18 -18.79 -7.01 -26.54
C ALA A 18 -17.46 -7.54 -25.96
N GLU A 19 -16.57 -8.10 -26.79
CA GLU A 19 -15.24 -8.57 -26.36
C GLU A 19 -14.36 -7.40 -25.91
N ASP A 20 -14.39 -6.27 -26.61
CA ASP A 20 -13.61 -5.08 -26.26
C ASP A 20 -14.10 -4.45 -24.94
N LEU A 21 -15.41 -4.40 -24.70
CA LEU A 21 -16.00 -3.94 -23.44
C LEU A 21 -15.62 -4.84 -22.24
N VAL A 22 -15.63 -6.16 -22.43
CA VAL A 22 -15.20 -7.12 -21.40
C VAL A 22 -13.71 -6.95 -21.10
N ALA A 23 -12.86 -6.86 -22.13
CA ALA A 23 -11.44 -6.62 -21.96
C ALA A 23 -11.13 -5.29 -21.25
N MET A 24 -11.88 -4.22 -21.57
CA MET A 24 -11.78 -2.94 -20.88
C MET A 24 -12.22 -3.05 -19.41
N HIS A 25 -13.31 -3.78 -19.13
CA HIS A 25 -13.81 -3.99 -17.77
C HIS A 25 -12.78 -4.72 -16.89
N ASP A 26 -12.18 -5.79 -17.41
CA ASP A 26 -11.17 -6.57 -16.69
C ASP A 26 -9.92 -5.74 -16.42
N ARG A 27 -9.50 -4.93 -17.39
CA ARG A 27 -8.37 -4.00 -17.23
C ARG A 27 -8.64 -2.94 -16.17
N LEU A 28 -9.86 -2.38 -16.12
CA LEU A 28 -10.27 -1.44 -15.07
C LEU A 28 -10.28 -2.11 -13.69
N ARG A 29 -10.79 -3.34 -13.58
CA ARG A 29 -10.75 -4.10 -12.32
C ARG A 29 -9.33 -4.36 -11.87
N PHE A 30 -8.44 -4.76 -12.78
CA PHE A 30 -7.04 -4.99 -12.48
C PHE A 30 -6.36 -3.73 -11.92
N TYR A 31 -6.52 -2.58 -12.59
CA TYR A 31 -5.91 -1.34 -12.12
C TYR A 31 -6.52 -0.82 -10.82
N ARG A 32 -7.84 -0.98 -10.61
CA ARG A 32 -8.48 -0.63 -9.33
C ARG A 32 -7.93 -1.47 -8.18
N ALA A 33 -7.87 -2.78 -8.33
CA ALA A 33 -7.32 -3.67 -7.30
C ALA A 33 -5.85 -3.31 -6.99
N ARG A 34 -5.06 -2.95 -8.00
CA ARG A 34 -3.67 -2.52 -7.80
C ARG A 34 -3.58 -1.19 -7.07
N ALA A 35 -4.44 -0.23 -7.40
CA ALA A 35 -4.50 1.05 -6.72
C ALA A 35 -4.91 0.89 -5.24
N GLU A 36 -5.89 0.03 -4.95
CA GLU A 36 -6.32 -0.29 -3.58
C GLU A 36 -5.20 -0.94 -2.76
N GLN A 37 -4.45 -1.89 -3.32
CA GLN A 37 -3.29 -2.49 -2.66
C GLN A 37 -2.20 -1.47 -2.34
N LEU A 38 -1.92 -0.55 -3.26
CA LEU A 38 -0.94 0.50 -3.05
C LEU A 38 -1.41 1.50 -1.99
N GLN A 39 -2.68 1.92 -2.07
CA GLN A 39 -3.27 2.82 -1.09
C GLN A 39 -3.21 2.19 0.31
N TYR A 40 -3.56 0.92 0.43
CA TYR A 40 -3.40 0.16 1.67
C TYR A 40 -1.94 0.20 2.14
N ALA A 41 -0.97 -0.09 1.27
CA ALA A 41 0.44 -0.03 1.67
C ALA A 41 0.86 1.37 2.18
N LEU A 42 0.39 2.46 1.54
CA LEU A 42 0.66 3.83 1.97
C LEU A 42 0.00 4.17 3.30
N ASP A 43 -1.28 3.85 3.44
CA ASP A 43 -2.08 4.09 4.65
C ASP A 43 -1.50 3.42 5.89
N HIS A 44 -0.74 2.33 5.70
CA HIS A 44 -0.19 1.55 6.79
C HIS A 44 1.29 1.82 7.03
N ARG A 45 2.08 2.07 5.98
CA ARG A 45 3.52 2.31 6.12
C ARG A 45 3.85 3.72 6.61
N ILE A 46 3.16 4.74 6.09
CA ILE A 46 3.49 6.15 6.41
C ILE A 46 3.35 6.42 7.91
N PRO A 47 2.24 6.07 8.59
CA PRO A 47 2.10 6.34 10.02
C PRO A 47 3.15 5.61 10.86
N ILE A 48 3.54 4.40 10.47
CA ILE A 48 4.57 3.62 11.18
C ILE A 48 5.93 4.28 11.07
N GLU A 49 6.34 4.71 9.87
CA GLU A 49 7.63 5.40 9.70
C GLU A 49 7.65 6.76 10.42
N GLN A 50 6.55 7.51 10.40
CA GLN A 50 6.42 8.75 11.16
C GLN A 50 6.49 8.51 12.67
N ALA A 51 5.78 7.49 13.19
CA ALA A 51 5.83 7.12 14.60
C ALA A 51 7.24 6.68 15.03
N LYS A 52 7.97 5.94 14.19
CA LYS A 52 9.39 5.62 14.44
C LYS A 52 10.22 6.89 14.58
N GLY A 53 10.02 7.88 13.71
CA GLY A 53 10.69 9.18 13.80
C GLY A 53 10.38 9.92 15.10
N VAL A 54 9.10 10.00 15.50
CA VAL A 54 8.67 10.63 16.76
C VAL A 54 9.29 9.92 17.98
N LEU A 55 9.33 8.59 17.97
CA LEU A 55 9.89 7.81 19.07
C LEU A 55 11.42 7.93 19.13
N ALA A 56 12.10 7.87 17.97
CA ALA A 56 13.55 8.04 17.89
C ALA A 56 13.98 9.42 18.42
N GLU A 57 13.28 10.48 18.03
CA GLU A 57 13.55 11.84 18.50
C GLU A 57 13.23 11.99 19.99
N ARG A 58 12.09 11.49 20.46
CA ARG A 58 11.68 11.61 21.86
C ARG A 58 12.61 10.85 22.82
N TYR A 59 13.00 9.64 22.46
CA TYR A 59 13.79 8.76 23.32
C TYR A 59 15.30 8.82 23.03
N GLN A 60 15.71 9.62 22.03
CA GLN A 60 17.11 9.74 21.60
C GLN A 60 17.75 8.38 21.28
N ILE A 61 17.03 7.58 20.51
CA ILE A 61 17.43 6.24 20.06
C ILE A 61 17.45 6.17 18.54
N ASP A 62 18.12 5.15 17.99
CA ASP A 62 18.08 4.90 16.56
C ASP A 62 16.68 4.40 16.09
N ILE A 63 16.47 4.46 14.78
CA ILE A 63 15.18 4.16 14.14
C ILE A 63 14.77 2.68 14.32
N ASP A 64 15.72 1.75 14.38
CA ASP A 64 15.42 0.33 14.55
C ASP A 64 15.01 0.05 16.01
N SER A 65 15.73 0.64 16.97
CA SER A 65 15.36 0.61 18.38
C SER A 65 13.97 1.22 18.63
N ALA A 66 13.64 2.33 17.96
CA ALA A 66 12.30 2.93 18.04
C ALA A 66 11.20 2.01 17.51
N PHE A 67 11.48 1.24 16.45
CA PHE A 67 10.53 0.27 15.92
C PHE A 67 10.34 -0.92 16.86
N GLU A 68 11.42 -1.43 17.46
CA GLU A 68 11.32 -2.50 18.46
C GLU A 68 10.59 -2.06 19.72
N LEU A 69 10.77 -0.81 20.15
CA LEU A 69 10.01 -0.21 21.24
C LEU A 69 8.52 -0.18 20.91
N LEU A 70 8.14 0.33 19.74
CA LEU A 70 6.76 0.36 19.28
C LEU A 70 6.15 -1.05 19.22
N ARG A 71 6.89 -2.02 18.66
CA ARG A 71 6.45 -3.41 18.55
C ARG A 71 6.26 -4.06 19.92
N SER A 72 7.17 -3.82 20.85
CA SER A 72 7.10 -4.35 22.22
C SER A 72 5.91 -3.76 22.97
N PHE A 73 5.68 -2.45 22.85
CA PHE A 73 4.50 -1.81 23.41
C PHE A 73 3.20 -2.44 22.87
N CYS A 74 3.08 -2.58 21.55
CA CYS A 74 1.88 -3.14 20.92
C CYS A 74 1.62 -4.59 21.37
N ARG A 75 2.66 -5.41 21.43
CA ARG A 75 2.58 -6.81 21.86
C ARG A 75 2.13 -6.94 23.31
N ASN A 76 2.69 -6.14 24.21
CA ASN A 76 2.38 -6.17 25.63
C ASN A 76 0.96 -5.66 25.93
N ASN A 77 0.41 -4.80 25.06
CA ASN A 77 -0.93 -4.24 25.20
C ASN A 77 -1.97 -4.90 24.26
N ASN A 78 -1.57 -5.93 23.51
CA ASN A 78 -2.39 -6.61 22.51
C ASN A 78 -3.07 -5.65 21.50
N MET A 79 -2.31 -4.62 21.07
CA MET A 79 -2.76 -3.58 20.15
C MET A 79 -2.16 -3.76 18.76
N LYS A 80 -2.86 -3.26 17.73
CA LYS A 80 -2.32 -3.22 16.38
C LYS A 80 -1.32 -2.09 16.25
N ILE A 81 -0.16 -2.38 15.66
CA ILE A 81 0.93 -1.42 15.49
C ILE A 81 0.52 -0.17 14.71
N HIS A 82 -0.37 -0.34 13.73
CA HIS A 82 -0.88 0.74 12.91
C HIS A 82 -1.76 1.72 13.68
N ASP A 83 -2.67 1.21 14.52
CA ASP A 83 -3.56 2.05 15.33
C ASP A 83 -2.75 2.88 16.34
N VAL A 84 -1.75 2.26 16.96
CA VAL A 84 -0.82 2.94 17.87
C VAL A 84 0.01 3.98 17.13
N ALA A 85 0.58 3.63 15.97
CA ALA A 85 1.37 4.56 15.16
C ALA A 85 0.56 5.79 14.73
N ARG A 86 -0.68 5.58 14.26
CA ARG A 86 -1.60 6.67 13.93
C ARG A 86 -1.86 7.58 15.13
N THR A 87 -2.16 6.98 16.29
CA THR A 87 -2.38 7.73 17.53
C THR A 87 -1.17 8.58 17.92
N LEU A 88 0.05 8.04 17.79
CA LEU A 88 1.29 8.76 18.09
C LEU A 88 1.55 9.94 17.14
N VAL A 89 1.16 9.81 15.86
CA VAL A 89 1.31 10.86 14.85
C VAL A 89 0.23 11.94 15.01
N GLU A 90 -1.00 11.56 15.35
CA GLU A 90 -2.12 12.49 15.58
C GLU A 90 -1.99 13.23 16.91
N GLN A 91 -1.33 12.61 17.89
CA GLN A 91 -1.04 13.19 19.21
C GLN A 91 0.47 13.33 19.40
N PRO A 92 1.15 14.22 18.67
CA PRO A 92 2.52 14.57 19.01
C PRO A 92 2.45 15.19 20.41
N SER A 93 2.98 14.48 21.41
CA SER A 93 3.00 14.95 22.81
C SER A 93 3.39 16.42 22.86
N GLU A 94 2.79 17.17 23.77
CA GLU A 94 2.85 18.64 23.89
C GLU A 94 4.25 19.30 23.83
N GLY A 95 5.34 18.52 23.85
CA GLY A 95 6.72 18.97 23.60
C GLY A 95 7.05 19.41 22.17
N ALA A 96 6.26 19.06 21.15
CA ALA A 96 6.48 19.50 19.75
C ALA A 96 5.99 20.93 19.46
N ARG A 97 5.32 21.60 20.42
CA ARG A 97 4.84 22.99 20.28
C ARG A 97 5.95 24.04 20.37
N ARG A 98 7.21 23.63 20.16
CA ARG A 98 8.41 24.48 20.12
C ARG A 98 9.16 24.30 18.80
N VAL A 99 8.48 24.50 17.67
CA VAL A 99 9.17 24.95 16.45
C VAL A 99 8.74 26.39 16.22
N SER A 100 9.43 27.27 16.93
CA SER A 100 9.55 28.69 16.64
C SER A 100 10.96 28.90 16.08
N CYS A 101 11.06 28.97 14.75
CA CYS A 101 11.98 29.86 14.07
C CYS A 101 11.25 30.44 12.86
#